data_AF-M1ENY5-F1
#
_entry.id   AF-M1ENY5-F1
#
_cell.length_a   1.000
_cell.length_b   1.000
_cell.length_c   1.000
_cell.angle_alpha   90.00
_cell.angle_beta   90.00
_cell.angle_gamma   90.00
#
_symmetry.space_group_name_H-M   'P 1'
#
loop_
_entity.id
_entity.type
_entity.pdbx_description
1 polymer ?
#
loop_
_entity_poly.entity_id
_entity_poly.type
_entity_poly.pdbx_seq_one_letter_code
_entity_poly.pdbx_strand_id
1 'polypeptide(L)'
;MPSFGLRHRRAWASLLSQLLRPSGLVCIREVHFHSQVSEAVITSQLKPHREKSNFIIKTPKGTRDLSPQQMVIREKILDMVVGCFKRHGAKRLDTPAFELKEMLTEKYGEDSGLIYDLKDQGGELLSLRYDLT
;
A
#
# COMPACT_ATOMS: atom_id res chain seq x y z
N MET A 1 -50.59 -41.41 -36.17
CA MET A 1 -50.17 -40.60 -37.36
C MET A 1 -51.44 -40.11 -38.03
N PRO A 2 -51.56 -38.88 -38.58
CA PRO A 2 -50.51 -38.08 -39.23
C PRO A 2 -50.51 -36.58 -38.80
N SER A 3 -49.36 -35.89 -38.88
CA SER A 3 -48.91 -34.93 -39.93
C SER A 3 -49.23 -33.45 -39.66
N PHE A 4 -48.15 -32.69 -39.58
CA PHE A 4 -48.02 -31.24 -39.38
C PHE A 4 -48.72 -30.38 -40.43
N GLY A 5 -49.35 -29.30 -39.96
CA GLY A 5 -49.86 -28.19 -40.75
C GLY A 5 -49.52 -26.84 -40.12
N LEU A 6 -48.42 -26.24 -40.60
CA LEU A 6 -48.16 -24.83 -40.89
C LEU A 6 -48.70 -23.69 -39.99
N ARG A 7 -47.76 -22.78 -39.68
CA ARG A 7 -47.89 -21.34 -39.38
C ARG A 7 -48.03 -20.96 -37.90
N HIS A 8 -46.92 -20.54 -37.29
CA HIS A 8 -46.84 -19.15 -36.85
C HIS A 8 -45.38 -18.70 -36.63
N ARG A 9 -44.99 -17.70 -37.43
CA ARG A 9 -44.18 -16.53 -37.04
C ARG A 9 -42.84 -16.82 -36.37
N ARG A 10 -41.72 -16.61 -37.07
CA ARG A 10 -41.10 -15.27 -37.19
C ARG A 10 -41.32 -14.43 -35.92
N ALA A 11 -40.80 -14.90 -34.79
CA ALA A 11 -40.95 -14.21 -33.51
C ALA A 11 -39.69 -14.32 -32.64
N TRP A 12 -38.51 -14.49 -33.22
CA TRP A 12 -37.25 -14.54 -32.44
C TRP A 12 -36.08 -13.80 -33.12
N ALA A 13 -36.39 -12.85 -34.01
CA ALA A 13 -35.39 -11.98 -34.68
C ALA A 13 -35.58 -10.49 -34.37
N SER A 14 -36.31 -10.13 -33.31
CA SER A 14 -36.61 -8.74 -32.92
C SER A 14 -36.14 -8.36 -31.51
N LEU A 15 -35.52 -9.25 -30.75
CA LEU A 15 -35.07 -8.99 -29.38
C LEU A 15 -33.54 -8.90 -29.23
N LEU A 16 -32.79 -8.96 -30.34
CA LEU A 16 -31.32 -8.89 -30.33
C LEU A 16 -30.73 -7.61 -30.98
N SER A 17 -31.52 -6.53 -31.14
CA SER A 17 -31.03 -5.31 -31.80
C SER A 17 -31.48 -3.98 -31.17
N GLN A 18 -31.98 -3.97 -29.92
CA GLN A 18 -32.47 -2.73 -29.27
C GLN A 18 -31.68 -2.26 -28.04
N LEU A 19 -30.45 -2.75 -27.82
CA LEU A 19 -29.59 -2.23 -26.74
C LEU A 19 -28.20 -1.81 -27.20
N LEU A 20 -28.04 -1.49 -28.48
CA LEU A 20 -26.89 -0.76 -29.01
C LEU A 20 -27.35 0.15 -30.16
N ARG A 21 -27.62 1.43 -29.85
CA ARG A 21 -27.08 2.58 -30.60
C ARG A 21 -27.35 3.92 -29.86
N PRO A 22 -26.41 4.87 -29.96
CA PRO A 22 -26.35 6.08 -29.15
C PRO A 22 -27.24 7.18 -29.71
N SER A 23 -27.88 7.94 -28.83
CA SER A 23 -28.73 9.09 -29.17
C SER A 23 -28.29 10.31 -28.39
N GLY A 24 -27.97 11.40 -29.10
CA GLY A 24 -28.03 12.75 -28.55
C GLY A 24 -26.68 13.45 -28.35
N LEU A 25 -26.30 14.25 -29.34
CA LEU A 25 -25.43 15.41 -29.15
C LEU A 25 -26.02 16.33 -28.07
N VAL A 26 -25.24 16.63 -27.04
CA VAL A 26 -25.41 17.84 -26.26
C VAL A 26 -24.10 18.62 -26.36
N CYS A 27 -24.16 19.70 -27.13
CA CYS A 27 -23.15 20.75 -27.17
C CYS A 27 -23.30 21.59 -25.89
N ILE A 28 -22.43 21.38 -24.91
CA ILE A 28 -22.23 22.37 -23.84
C ILE A 28 -20.97 23.16 -24.21
N ARG A 29 -21.20 24.44 -24.40
CA ARG A 29 -20.25 25.49 -24.75
C ARG A 29 -18.98 25.41 -23.91
N GLU A 30 -17.88 25.54 -24.64
CA GLU A 30 -16.55 25.90 -24.19
C GLU A 30 -16.60 27.06 -23.18
N VAL A 31 -16.22 26.78 -21.92
CA VAL A 31 -15.96 27.82 -20.92
C VAL A 31 -14.50 28.21 -21.09
N HIS A 32 -14.30 29.26 -21.88
CA HIS A 32 -13.00 29.90 -22.04
C HIS A 32 -12.67 30.66 -20.74
N PHE A 33 -12.09 29.96 -19.75
CA PHE A 33 -11.59 30.59 -18.53
C PHE A 33 -10.17 31.08 -18.77
N HIS A 34 -10.07 32.35 -19.17
CA HIS A 34 -8.81 33.02 -19.45
C HIS A 34 -8.11 33.40 -18.13
N SER A 35 -7.52 32.41 -17.44
CA SER A 35 -6.61 32.67 -16.32
C SER A 35 -5.17 32.61 -16.78
N GLN A 36 -4.79 33.57 -17.64
CA GLN A 36 -3.39 33.82 -18.01
C GLN A 36 -2.55 34.34 -16.83
N VAL A 37 -3.14 34.55 -15.66
CA VAL A 37 -2.48 35.16 -14.49
C VAL A 37 -1.79 34.12 -13.59
N SER A 38 -2.21 32.85 -13.61
CA SER A 38 -1.68 31.82 -12.70
C SER A 38 -0.39 31.15 -13.18
N GLU A 39 -0.15 31.06 -14.49
CA GLU A 39 1.07 30.42 -15.02
C GLU A 39 2.30 31.35 -15.02
N ALA A 40 2.09 32.67 -15.11
CA ALA A 40 3.17 33.65 -15.19
C ALA A 40 3.85 33.95 -13.83
N VAL A 41 3.17 33.67 -12.71
CA VAL A 41 3.73 33.90 -11.36
C VAL A 41 4.68 32.78 -10.94
N ILE A 42 4.43 31.55 -11.39
CA ILE A 42 5.25 30.37 -11.05
C ILE A 42 6.61 30.39 -11.77
N THR A 43 6.71 31.06 -12.91
CA THR A 43 7.91 31.08 -13.75
C THR A 43 8.99 32.09 -13.31
N SER A 44 8.73 32.98 -12.36
CA SER A 44 9.70 34.03 -11.98
C SER A 44 10.72 33.63 -10.89
N GLN A 45 10.56 32.46 -10.24
CA GLN A 45 11.39 32.09 -9.08
C GLN A 45 12.10 30.73 -9.15
N LEU A 46 12.32 30.20 -10.35
CA LEU A 46 13.18 29.03 -10.53
C LEU A 46 14.58 29.48 -10.97
N LYS A 47 15.39 29.96 -10.02
CA LYS A 47 16.84 30.02 -10.20
C LYS A 47 17.34 28.60 -10.52
N PRO A 48 18.04 28.35 -11.63
CA PRO A 48 18.54 27.03 -11.95
C PRO A 48 19.82 26.76 -11.15
N HIS A 49 19.70 26.51 -9.85
CA HIS A 49 20.79 25.87 -9.12
C HIS A 49 20.67 24.36 -9.32
N ARG A 50 21.10 23.89 -10.49
CA ARG A 50 21.28 22.44 -10.73
C ARG A 50 22.57 21.99 -10.05
N GLU A 51 22.55 21.92 -8.72
CA GLU A 51 23.43 20.99 -8.02
C GLU A 51 22.75 19.63 -8.00
N LYS A 52 23.26 18.71 -8.83
CA LYS A 52 22.87 17.31 -8.76
C LYS A 52 23.48 16.71 -7.50
N SER A 53 22.78 16.81 -6.38
CA SER A 53 23.10 15.96 -5.23
C SER A 53 22.85 14.50 -5.65
N ASN A 54 23.91 13.70 -5.69
CA ASN A 54 23.82 12.24 -5.90
C ASN A 54 23.17 11.58 -4.67
N PHE A 55 21.88 11.86 -4.45
CA PHE A 55 21.11 11.29 -3.36
C PHE A 55 20.68 9.88 -3.75
N ILE A 56 21.37 8.89 -3.20
CA ILE A 56 21.05 7.49 -3.42
C ILE A 56 19.94 7.12 -2.43
N ILE A 57 18.74 6.93 -2.95
CA ILE A 57 17.63 6.35 -2.18
C ILE A 57 17.93 4.86 -2.02
N LYS A 58 18.28 4.45 -0.80
CA LYS A 58 18.56 3.06 -0.44
C LYS A 58 17.96 2.73 0.91
N THR A 59 17.56 1.48 1.08
CA THR A 59 17.19 0.96 2.39
C THR A 59 18.43 0.81 3.28
N PRO A 60 18.29 0.93 4.61
CA PRO A 60 19.36 0.59 5.55
C PRO A 60 19.91 -0.83 5.30
N LYS A 61 21.20 -1.03 5.54
CA LYS A 61 21.85 -2.34 5.35
C LYS A 61 21.15 -3.40 6.18
N GLY A 62 20.89 -4.56 5.58
CA GLY A 62 20.19 -5.67 6.24
C GLY A 62 18.67 -5.53 6.29
N THR A 63 18.10 -4.46 5.74
CA THR A 63 16.65 -4.25 5.62
C THR A 63 16.21 -4.27 4.16
N ARG A 64 14.97 -4.68 3.91
CA ARG A 64 14.37 -4.73 2.58
C ARG A 64 12.89 -4.40 2.64
N ASP A 65 12.39 -3.77 1.59
CA ASP A 65 10.95 -3.60 1.39
C ASP A 65 10.32 -4.95 0.97
N LEU A 66 9.05 -5.14 1.34
CA LEU A 66 8.25 -6.28 0.90
C LEU A 66 7.31 -5.84 -0.21
N SER A 67 7.38 -6.50 -1.37
CA SER A 67 6.49 -6.20 -2.48
C SER A 67 5.05 -6.62 -2.18
N PRO A 68 4.04 -6.09 -2.89
CA PRO A 68 2.65 -6.50 -2.70
C PRO A 68 2.43 -8.02 -2.79
N GLN A 69 3.12 -8.69 -3.71
CA GLN A 69 3.06 -10.14 -3.88
C GLN A 69 3.64 -10.88 -2.66
N GLN A 70 4.74 -10.37 -2.08
CA GLN A 70 5.34 -10.94 -0.88
C GLN A 70 4.45 -10.72 0.35
N MET A 71 3.77 -9.58 0.43
CA MET A 71 2.84 -9.27 1.52
C MET A 71 1.63 -10.21 1.52
N VAL A 72 1.04 -10.50 0.36
CA VAL A 72 -0.07 -11.47 0.25
C VAL A 72 0.32 -12.85 0.81
N ILE A 73 1.54 -13.31 0.50
CA ILE A 73 2.04 -14.60 1.01
C ILE A 73 2.29 -14.51 2.52
N ARG A 74 2.91 -13.42 3.00
CA ARG A 74 3.20 -13.19 4.41
C ARG A 74 1.93 -13.18 5.25
N GLU A 75 0.91 -12.45 4.82
CA GLU A 75 -0.38 -12.34 5.52
C GLU A 75 -1.04 -13.72 5.65
N LYS A 76 -1.09 -14.49 4.56
CA LYS A 76 -1.61 -15.85 4.58
C LYS A 76 -0.90 -16.74 5.60
N ILE A 77 0.43 -16.66 5.69
CA ILE A 77 1.21 -17.42 6.67
C ILE A 77 0.90 -16.96 8.09
N LEU A 78 0.90 -15.65 8.34
CA LEU A 78 0.61 -15.09 9.66
C LEU A 78 -0.80 -15.44 10.14
N ASP A 79 -1.80 -15.43 9.25
CA ASP A 79 -3.18 -15.79 9.58
C ASP A 79 -3.29 -17.26 10.03
N MET A 80 -2.59 -18.17 9.37
CA MET A 80 -2.55 -19.58 9.78
C MET A 80 -1.93 -19.74 11.17
N VAL A 81 -0.81 -19.08 11.44
CA VAL A 81 -0.10 -19.13 12.74
C VAL A 81 -0.95 -18.51 13.84
N VAL A 82 -1.50 -17.32 13.62
CA VAL A 82 -2.39 -16.63 14.56
C VAL A 82 -3.66 -17.44 14.83
N GLY A 83 -4.21 -18.08 13.80
CA GLY A 83 -5.33 -19.00 13.93
C GLY A 83 -5.01 -20.16 14.87
N CYS A 84 -3.78 -20.70 14.82
CA CYS A 84 -3.32 -21.71 15.77
C CYS A 84 -3.33 -21.18 17.21
N PHE A 85 -2.66 -20.06 17.48
CA PHE A 85 -2.59 -19.47 18.82
C PHE A 85 -3.97 -19.17 19.40
N LYS A 86 -4.90 -18.65 18.59
CA LYS A 86 -6.28 -18.38 19.01
C LYS A 86 -7.04 -19.65 19.40
N ARG A 87 -6.86 -20.76 18.68
CA ARG A 87 -7.48 -22.06 19.04
C ARG A 87 -7.00 -22.58 20.39
N HIS A 88 -5.77 -22.24 20.78
CA HIS A 88 -5.21 -22.58 22.09
C HIS A 88 -5.49 -21.53 23.17
N GLY A 89 -6.34 -20.53 22.91
CA GLY A 89 -6.75 -19.53 23.90
C GLY A 89 -5.71 -18.44 24.19
N ALA A 90 -4.67 -18.32 23.37
CA ALA A 90 -3.65 -17.28 23.54
C ALA A 90 -4.22 -15.89 23.26
N LYS A 91 -3.77 -14.90 24.04
CA LYS A 91 -4.09 -13.48 23.85
C LYS A 91 -2.91 -12.76 23.22
N ARG A 92 -3.18 -11.86 22.28
CA ARG A 92 -2.16 -11.02 21.67
C ARG A 92 -1.85 -9.84 22.59
N LEU A 93 -0.57 -9.58 22.79
CA LEU A 93 0.00 -8.37 23.39
C LEU A 93 0.96 -7.76 22.36
N ASP A 94 1.12 -6.45 22.38
CA ASP A 94 2.14 -5.75 21.61
C ASP A 94 2.91 -4.84 22.56
N THR A 95 4.22 -4.77 22.36
CA THR A 95 5.13 -3.94 23.16
C THR A 95 5.83 -2.95 22.24
N PRO A 96 6.36 -1.84 22.77
CA PRO A 96 7.17 -0.92 21.98
C PRO A 96 8.34 -1.62 21.27
N ALA A 97 8.80 -1.05 20.16
CA ALA A 97 9.92 -1.62 19.39
C ALA A 97 11.29 -1.44 20.09
N PHE A 98 11.34 -0.55 21.07
CA PHE A 98 12.52 -0.22 21.85
C PHE A 98 12.26 -0.43 23.34
N GLU A 99 13.31 -0.81 24.04
CA GLU A 99 13.32 -1.05 25.49
C GLU A 99 14.46 -0.23 26.11
N LEU A 100 14.47 -0.14 27.44
CA LEU A 100 15.58 0.47 28.16
C LEU A 100 16.87 -0.32 27.90
N LYS A 101 17.94 0.40 27.55
CA LYS A 101 19.23 -0.22 27.21
C LYS A 101 19.75 -1.11 28.35
N GLU A 102 19.63 -0.64 29.59
CA GLU A 102 20.07 -1.36 30.79
C GLU A 102 19.43 -2.76 30.90
N MET A 103 18.12 -2.84 30.65
CA MET A 103 17.37 -4.10 30.69
C MET A 103 17.86 -5.13 29.68
N LEU A 104 18.24 -4.69 28.47
CA LEU A 104 18.75 -5.59 27.44
C LEU A 104 20.21 -6.00 27.69
N THR A 105 21.04 -5.08 28.17
CA THR A 105 22.45 -5.39 28.46
C THR A 105 22.62 -6.41 29.58
N GLU A 106 21.75 -6.38 30.59
CA GLU A 106 21.77 -7.35 31.70
C GLU A 106 21.45 -8.77 31.21
N LYS A 107 20.55 -8.91 30.23
CA LYS A 107 20.09 -10.23 29.74
C LYS A 107 21.09 -10.94 28.83
N TYR A 108 21.77 -10.20 27.96
CA TYR A 108 22.57 -10.79 26.88
C TYR A 108 24.09 -10.68 27.08
N GLY A 109 24.57 -9.90 28.06
CA GLY A 109 25.98 -9.91 28.47
C GLY A 109 26.96 -9.75 27.30
N GLU A 110 27.63 -10.85 26.91
CA GLU A 110 28.59 -10.92 25.80
C GLU A 110 27.97 -10.64 24.42
N ASP A 111 26.70 -11.02 24.20
CA ASP A 111 25.98 -10.81 22.93
C ASP A 111 25.38 -9.40 22.79
N SER A 112 25.57 -8.54 23.80
CA SER A 112 25.05 -7.17 23.81
C SER A 112 25.58 -6.28 22.68
N GLY A 113 26.70 -6.65 22.05
CA GLY A 113 27.31 -5.90 20.94
C GLY A 113 26.50 -5.90 19.63
N LEU A 114 25.47 -6.75 19.53
CA LEU A 114 24.62 -6.87 18.34
C LEU A 114 23.30 -6.06 18.45
N ILE A 115 23.12 -5.32 19.55
CA ILE A 115 21.91 -4.53 19.81
C ILE A 115 22.03 -3.15 19.14
N TYR A 116 20.92 -2.67 18.57
CA TYR A 116 20.85 -1.33 17.98
C TYR A 116 20.45 -0.28 19.02
N ASP A 117 21.40 0.56 19.39
CA ASP A 117 21.17 1.69 20.30
C ASP A 117 20.58 2.91 19.58
N LEU A 118 19.65 3.59 20.24
CA LEU A 118 19.16 4.89 19.81
C LEU A 118 20.13 5.98 20.27
N LYS A 119 20.17 7.09 19.53
CA LYS A 119 20.99 8.24 19.89
C LYS A 119 20.45 8.88 21.16
N ASP A 120 21.34 9.25 22.07
CA ASP A 120 20.99 10.05 23.26
C ASP A 120 20.50 11.45 22.86
N GLN A 121 19.34 11.82 23.40
CA GLN A 121 18.68 13.11 23.20
C GLN A 121 18.43 13.84 24.54
N GLY A 122 19.12 13.45 25.62
CA GLY A 122 18.96 14.00 26.97
C GLY A 122 17.83 13.36 27.77
N GLY A 123 17.43 12.14 27.40
CA GLY A 123 16.38 11.36 28.04
C GLY A 123 16.85 9.97 28.42
N GLU A 124 15.91 9.02 28.43
CA GLU A 124 16.22 7.62 28.70
C GLU A 124 17.05 7.01 27.57
N LEU A 125 18.00 6.13 27.93
CA LEU A 125 18.79 5.39 26.96
C LEU A 125 17.99 4.18 26.47
N LEU A 126 17.72 4.16 25.17
CA LEU A 126 16.86 3.17 24.53
C LEU A 126 17.62 2.36 23.49
N SER A 127 17.19 1.12 23.31
CA SER A 127 17.74 0.19 22.33
C SER A 127 16.62 -0.64 21.69
N LEU A 128 16.75 -1.03 20.42
CA LEU A 128 15.77 -1.88 19.74
C LEU A 128 15.74 -3.28 20.37
N ARG A 129 14.53 -3.84 20.53
CA ARG A 129 14.34 -5.19 21.08
C ARG A 129 15.04 -6.26 20.22
N TYR A 130 15.79 -7.13 20.88
CA TYR A 130 16.49 -8.23 20.22
C TYR A 130 15.55 -9.39 19.87
N ASP A 131 14.65 -9.73 20.79
CA ASP A 131 13.61 -10.75 20.62
C ASP A 131 12.27 -10.34 21.29
N LEU A 132 11.40 -11.33 21.53
CA LEU A 132 10.08 -11.17 22.12
C LEU A 132 9.84 -12.13 23.31
N THR A 133 10.90 -12.70 23.92
CA THR A 133 10.78 -13.77 24.93
C THR A 133 10.62 -13.28 26.36
#